data_AF-T0IZ52-F1
#
_entry.id   AF-T0IZ52-F1
#
_cell.length_a   1.000
_cell.length_b   1.000
_cell.length_c   1.000
_cell.angle_alpha   90.00
_cell.angle_beta   90.00
_cell.angle_gamma   90.00
#
_symmetry.space_group_name_H-M   'P 1'
#
loop_
_entity.id
_entity.type
_entity.pdbx_description
1 polymer ?
#
loop_
_entity_poly.entity_id
_entity_poly.type
_entity_poly.pdbx_seq_one_letter_code
_entity_poly.pdbx_strand_id
1 'polypeptide(L)'
;MDAKKIYDLFRSADGPLTAQLQFGAGLTEVQIRKVEPLGMIVTGQYIPYRRSAVKVLVGELAVEGLVASRTDVQCRIKFLRPAQLETPY
;
A
#
# COMPACT_ATOMS: atom_id res chain seq x y z
N MET A 1 6.19 12.00 6.62
CA MET A 1 5.61 10.64 6.67
C MET A 1 5.81 9.98 5.32
N ASP A 2 6.24 8.72 5.29
CA ASP A 2 6.59 8.03 4.05
C ASP A 2 5.38 7.72 3.15
N ALA A 3 4.18 7.60 3.73
CA ALA A 3 2.93 7.51 2.96
C ALA A 3 2.70 8.72 2.03
N LYS A 4 3.04 9.94 2.47
CA LYS A 4 2.95 11.15 1.65
C LYS A 4 3.98 11.12 0.51
N LYS A 5 5.21 10.70 0.80
CA LYS A 5 6.27 10.55 -0.21
C LYS A 5 5.87 9.52 -1.27
N ILE A 6 5.27 8.39 -0.87
CA ILE A 6 4.76 7.37 -1.80
C ILE A 6 3.63 7.95 -2.67
N TYR A 7 2.73 8.75 -2.09
CA TYR A 7 1.67 9.43 -2.85
C TYR A 7 2.24 10.42 -3.88
N ASP A 8 3.22 11.25 -3.49
CA ASP A 8 3.86 12.21 -4.39
C ASP A 8 4.65 11.49 -5.50
N LEU A 9 5.34 10.39 -5.16
CA LEU A 9 6.09 9.55 -6.10
C LEU A 9 5.15 8.86 -7.10
N PHE A 10 3.99 8.36 -6.65
CA PHE A 10 2.97 7.79 -7.53
C PHE A 10 2.35 8.83 -8.45
N ARG A 11 2.08 10.06 -7.98
CA ARG A 11 1.58 11.15 -8.85
C ARG A 11 2.58 11.56 -9.93
N SER A 12 3.87 11.38 -9.67
CA SER A 12 4.95 11.75 -10.59
C SER A 12 5.30 10.62 -11.56
N ALA A 13 4.73 9.42 -11.38
CA ALA A 13 5.00 8.25 -12.19
C ALA A 13 3.94 8.09 -13.30
N ASP A 14 4.40 7.86 -14.54
CA ASP A 14 3.55 7.55 -15.70
C ASP A 14 3.08 6.08 -15.72
N GLY A 15 2.75 5.51 -14.56
CA GLY A 15 2.35 4.10 -14.49
C GLY A 15 2.27 3.50 -13.09
N PRO A 16 1.98 2.18 -13.01
CA PRO A 16 1.97 1.47 -11.75
C PRO A 16 3.38 1.41 -11.15
N LEU A 17 3.48 1.61 -9.83
CA LEU A 17 4.75 1.51 -9.13
C LEU A 17 5.00 0.07 -8.67
N THR A 18 6.19 -0.44 -8.94
CA THR A 18 6.64 -1.70 -8.34
C THR A 18 6.96 -1.49 -6.86
N ALA A 19 6.47 -2.38 -6.02
CA ALA A 19 6.65 -2.36 -4.58
C ALA A 19 6.81 -3.79 -4.04
N GLN A 20 7.25 -3.91 -2.79
CA GLN A 20 7.30 -5.17 -2.08
C GLN A 20 6.32 -5.15 -0.92
N LEU A 21 5.47 -6.17 -0.83
CA LEU A 21 4.55 -6.39 0.26
C LEU A 21 5.18 -7.39 1.23
N GLN A 22 5.45 -6.94 2.45
CA GLN A 22 5.89 -7.78 3.55
C GLN A 22 4.69 -8.22 4.39
N PHE A 23 4.58 -9.52 4.60
CA PHE A 23 3.59 -10.13 5.48
C PHE A 23 4.26 -11.27 6.29
N GLY A 24 4.38 -11.08 7.61
CA GLY A 24 5.19 -11.96 8.45
C GLY A 24 6.66 -11.96 8.01
N ALA A 25 7.22 -13.16 7.79
CA ALA A 25 8.56 -13.33 7.22
C ALA A 25 8.57 -13.34 5.67
N GLY A 26 7.40 -13.32 5.03
CA GLY A 26 7.28 -13.37 3.57
C GLY A 26 7.40 -11.97 2.96
N LEU A 27 8.07 -11.91 1.80
CA LEU A 27 8.17 -10.74 0.95
C LEU A 27 7.64 -11.11 -0.44
N THR A 28 6.78 -10.28 -1.01
CA THR A 28 6.21 -10.52 -2.35
C THR A 28 6.23 -9.24 -3.16
N GLU A 29 6.64 -9.32 -4.42
CA GLU A 29 6.52 -8.19 -5.34
C GLU A 29 5.05 -7.93 -5.72
N VAL A 30 4.65 -6.67 -5.65
CA VAL A 30 3.31 -6.19 -6.00
C VAL A 30 3.41 -4.92 -6.82
N GLN A 31 2.36 -4.61 -7.58
CA GLN A 31 2.24 -3.34 -8.29
C GLN A 31 1.20 -2.45 -7.63
N ILE A 32 1.59 -1.26 -7.24
CA ILE A 32 0.69 -0.21 -6.76
C ILE A 32 -0.04 0.36 -7.97
N ARG A 33 -1.36 0.17 -8.01
CA ARG A 33 -2.24 0.66 -9.08
C ARG A 33 -2.89 2.00 -8.75
N LYS A 34 -3.05 2.30 -7.46
CA LYS A 34 -3.64 3.55 -6.97
C LYS A 34 -3.13 3.86 -5.57
N VAL A 35 -2.83 5.13 -5.30
CA VAL A 35 -2.55 5.62 -3.94
C VAL A 35 -3.56 6.71 -3.61
N GLU A 36 -4.18 6.60 -2.45
CA GLU A 36 -5.12 7.55 -1.86
C GLU A 36 -4.54 8.05 -0.52
N PRO A 37 -4.95 9.21 0.00
CA PRO A 37 -4.40 9.72 1.27
C PRO A 37 -4.53 8.75 2.45
N LEU A 38 -5.56 7.90 2.43
CA LEU A 38 -5.90 6.95 3.50
C LEU A 38 -5.46 5.51 3.21
N GLY A 39 -4.92 5.22 2.02
CA GLY A 39 -4.60 3.85 1.65
C GLY A 39 -4.09 3.69 0.22
N MET A 40 -3.97 2.45 -0.21
CA MET A 40 -3.54 2.14 -1.58
C MET A 40 -4.22 0.88 -2.10
N ILE A 41 -4.20 0.75 -3.42
CA ILE A 41 -4.62 -0.45 -4.13
C ILE A 41 -3.37 -1.06 -4.77
N VAL A 42 -3.12 -2.32 -4.46
CA VAL A 42 -2.01 -3.10 -5.01
C VAL A 42 -2.53 -4.33 -5.75
N THR A 43 -1.81 -4.77 -6.77
CA THR A 43 -2.08 -6.01 -7.51
C THR A 43 -0.89 -6.94 -7.43
N GLY A 44 -1.13 -8.24 -7.25
CA GLY A 44 -0.07 -9.24 -7.12
C GLY A 44 -0.64 -10.64 -6.90
N GLN A 45 0.21 -11.67 -6.99
CA GLN A 45 -0.19 -13.08 -6.90
C GLN A 45 -0.38 -13.58 -5.46
N TYR A 46 0.30 -12.97 -4.48
CA TYR A 46 0.21 -13.37 -3.08
C TYR A 46 -0.32 -12.21 -2.23
N ILE A 47 -1.65 -12.20 -2.04
CA ILE A 47 -2.34 -11.17 -1.26
C ILE A 47 -2.73 -11.75 0.12
N PRO A 48 -2.23 -11.15 1.23
CA PRO A 48 -2.56 -11.56 2.59
C PRO A 48 -4.05 -11.48 2.91
N TYR A 49 -4.49 -12.18 3.95
CA TYR A 49 -5.88 -12.20 4.38
C TYR A 49 -6.37 -10.83 4.86
N ARG A 50 -7.70 -10.67 4.91
CA ARG A 50 -8.33 -9.44 5.41
C ARG A 50 -7.91 -9.17 6.86
N ARG A 51 -7.71 -7.90 7.21
CA ARG A 51 -7.21 -7.39 8.51
C ARG A 51 -5.78 -7.80 8.86
N SER A 52 -5.05 -8.48 7.96
CA SER A 52 -3.63 -8.71 8.14
C SER A 52 -2.86 -7.39 8.15
N ALA A 53 -1.96 -7.23 9.12
CA ALA A 53 -0.97 -6.18 9.12
C ALA A 53 0.09 -6.47 8.08
N VAL A 54 0.35 -5.48 7.23
CA VAL A 54 1.29 -5.57 6.11
C VAL A 54 2.16 -4.33 6.08
N LYS A 55 3.36 -4.48 5.53
CA LYS A 55 4.27 -3.37 5.28
C LYS A 55 4.57 -3.31 3.79
N VAL A 56 4.29 -2.18 3.16
CA VAL A 56 4.58 -1.94 1.75
C VAL A 56 5.89 -1.17 1.65
N LEU A 57 6.83 -1.70 0.90
CA LEU A 57 8.15 -1.11 0.65
C LEU A 57 8.21 -0.62 -0.80
N VAL A 58 8.55 0.63 -1.00
CA VAL A 58 8.70 1.27 -2.31
C VAL A 58 10.09 1.90 -2.36
N GLY A 59 11.07 1.14 -2.88
CA GLY A 59 12.48 1.51 -2.74
C GLY A 59 12.88 1.59 -1.26
N GLU A 60 13.31 2.77 -0.82
CA GLU A 60 13.68 3.05 0.58
C GLU A 60 12.48 3.45 1.47
N LEU A 61 11.30 3.70 0.87
CA LEU A 61 10.12 4.13 1.61
C LEU A 61 9.35 2.92 2.13
N ALA A 62 8.85 3.04 3.36
CA ALA A 62 8.02 2.00 3.97
C ALA A 62 6.72 2.57 4.54
N VAL A 63 5.61 1.90 4.29
CA VAL A 63 4.31 2.25 4.89
C VAL A 63 3.64 1.01 5.44
N GLU A 64 3.15 1.13 6.66
CA GLU A 64 2.40 0.07 7.33
C GLU A 64 0.91 0.27 7.14
N GLY A 65 0.19 -0.84 6.94
CA GLY A 65 -1.23 -0.82 6.70
C GLY A 65 -1.92 -2.12 7.07
N LEU A 66 -3.25 -2.09 6.96
CA LEU A 66 -4.11 -3.24 7.15
C LEU A 66 -4.81 -3.57 5.84
N VAL A 67 -4.90 -4.84 5.51
CA VAL A 67 -5.71 -5.30 4.37
C VAL A 67 -7.19 -5.04 4.65
N ALA A 68 -7.78 -4.08 3.96
CA ALA A 68 -9.20 -3.72 4.11
C ALA A 68 -10.10 -4.67 3.31
N SER A 69 -9.69 -5.02 2.09
CA SER A 69 -10.38 -5.93 1.18
C SER A 69 -9.38 -6.59 0.23
N ARG A 70 -9.70 -7.79 -0.26
CA ARG A 70 -8.91 -8.52 -1.25
C ARG A 70 -9.80 -9.23 -2.28
N THR A 71 -9.22 -9.45 -3.45
CA THR A 71 -9.64 -10.37 -4.50
C THR A 71 -8.46 -11.30 -4.82
N ASP A 72 -8.57 -12.12 -5.86
CA ASP A 72 -7.49 -13.04 -6.27
C ASP A 72 -6.28 -12.31 -6.84
N VAL A 73 -6.46 -11.09 -7.35
CA VAL A 73 -5.40 -10.33 -8.05
C VAL A 73 -5.17 -8.94 -7.49
N GLN A 74 -6.07 -8.42 -6.63
CA GLN A 74 -6.03 -7.06 -6.11
C GLN A 74 -6.32 -6.99 -4.61
N CYS A 75 -5.60 -6.11 -3.91
CA CYS A 75 -5.70 -5.85 -2.49
C CYS A 75 -5.86 -4.35 -2.24
N ARG A 76 -6.75 -3.98 -1.31
CA ARG A 76 -6.83 -2.62 -0.76
C ARG A 76 -6.22 -2.60 0.62
N ILE A 77 -5.25 -1.72 0.82
CA ILE A 77 -4.52 -1.53 2.07
C ILE A 77 -4.91 -0.17 2.64
N LYS A 78 -5.41 -0.14 3.88
CA LYS A 78 -5.65 1.10 4.62
C LYS A 78 -4.38 1.43 5.42
N PHE A 79 -3.87 2.65 5.34
CA PHE A 79 -2.68 3.04 6.08
C PHE A 79 -2.95 3.13 7.58
N LEU A 80 -2.04 2.57 8.38
CA LEU A 80 -2.08 2.76 9.84
C LEU A 80 -1.70 4.20 10.22
N ARG A 81 -0.81 4.81 9.43
CA ARG A 81 -0.43 6.23 9.53
C ARG A 81 -0.70 6.88 8.17
N PRO A 82 -1.89 7.47 7.96
CA PRO A 82 -2.28 7.99 6.66
C PRO A 82 -1.46 9.22 6.27
N ALA A 83 -1.40 9.50 4.96
CA ALA A 83 -0.67 10.63 4.41
C ALA A 83 -1.35 11.98 4.75
N GLN A 84 -2.66 11.97 5.03
CA GLN A 84 -3.43 13.05 5.62
C GLN A 84 -4.32 12.49 6.72
N LEU A 85 -4.39 13.16 7.87
CA LEU A 85 -5.35 12.86 8.93
C LEU A 85 -6.76 13.19 8.43
N GLU A 86 -7.71 12.28 8.61
CA GLU A 86 -9.13 12.60 8.44
C GLU A 86 -9.43 13.80 9.35
N THR A 87 -9.79 14.93 8.75
CA THR A 87 -10.33 16.07 9.48
C THR A 87 -11.78 15.70 9.79
N PRO A 88 -12.17 15.47 11.05
CA PRO A 88 -13.57 15.25 11.36
C PRO A 88 -14.29 16.58 11.17
N TYR A 89 -15.24 16.62 10.24
CA TYR A 89 -16.23 17.69 10.14
C TYR A 89 -17.35 17.45 11.15
#